data_AF-A0A133ZAL4-F1
#
_entry.id   AF-A0A133ZAL4-F1
#
_cell.length_a   1.000
_cell.length_b   1.000
_cell.length_c   1.000
_cell.angle_alpha   90.00
_cell.angle_beta   90.00
_cell.angle_gamma   90.00
#
_symmetry.space_group_name_H-M   'P 1'
#
loop_
_entity.id
_entity.type
_entity.pdbx_description
1 polymer ?
#
loop_
_entity_poly.entity_id
_entity_poly.type
_entity_poly.pdbx_seq_one_letter_code
_entity_poly.pdbx_strand_id
1 'polypeptide(L)'
;MLTLNLTNKKAKEVGSNDRIEVNALCTLIEGRDSQLDNPFSKEAQVNYIRIARGFFGDKVMHTAPPHRLLNASKGPLIAVPLKVLTRKTLGGIGFWASRPK
;
A
#
# COMPACT_ATOMS: atom_id res chain seq x y z
N MET A 1 -18.90 -3.68 -8.14
CA MET A 1 -19.08 -5.07 -7.65
C MET A 1 -18.34 -6.14 -8.48
N LEU A 2 -17.41 -5.82 -9.40
CA LEU A 2 -16.76 -6.85 -10.24
C LEU A 2 -15.21 -6.81 -10.29
N THR A 3 -14.54 -5.82 -9.70
CA THR A 3 -13.07 -5.67 -9.84
C THR A 3 -12.26 -6.38 -8.75
N LEU A 4 -12.88 -6.83 -7.65
CA LEU A 4 -12.18 -7.39 -6.49
C LEU A 4 -11.84 -8.89 -6.60
N ASN A 5 -12.37 -9.59 -7.61
CA ASN A 5 -12.11 -11.03 -7.80
C ASN A 5 -10.73 -11.35 -8.42
N LEU A 6 -10.06 -10.36 -9.03
CA LEU A 6 -8.73 -10.57 -9.62
C LEU A 6 -7.60 -10.56 -8.57
N THR A 7 -7.80 -9.89 -7.43
CA THR A 7 -6.80 -9.81 -6.34
C THR A 7 -6.64 -11.14 -5.62
N ASN A 8 -7.69 -11.97 -5.57
CA ASN A 8 -7.65 -13.30 -4.95
C ASN A 8 -6.75 -14.30 -5.70
N LYS A 9 -6.49 -14.10 -6.99
CA LYS A 9 -5.67 -15.05 -7.77
C LYS A 9 -4.17 -14.87 -7.53
N LYS A 10 -3.70 -13.64 -7.28
CA LYS A 10 -2.27 -13.36 -6.96
C LYS A 10 -1.95 -13.52 -5.48
N ALA A 11 -2.92 -13.35 -4.58
CA ALA A 11 -2.75 -13.71 -3.18
C ALA A 11 -2.64 -15.23 -2.95
N LYS A 12 -3.07 -16.05 -3.92
CA LYS A 12 -3.09 -17.51 -3.83
C LYS A 12 -1.70 -18.17 -3.84
N GLU A 13 -0.67 -17.48 -4.34
CA GLU A 13 0.69 -18.03 -4.48
C GLU A 13 1.65 -17.64 -3.36
N VAL A 14 1.26 -16.73 -2.46
CA VAL A 14 2.10 -16.32 -1.34
C VAL A 14 1.65 -17.10 -0.12
N GLY A 15 2.33 -18.21 0.17
CA GLY A 15 2.14 -19.07 1.34
C GLY A 15 2.35 -18.34 2.67
N SER A 16 1.36 -17.56 3.09
CA SER A 16 1.18 -17.08 4.45
C SER A 16 -0.30 -17.22 4.79
N ASN A 17 -0.61 -17.94 5.87
CA ASN A 17 -1.97 -18.30 6.26
C ASN A 17 -2.79 -17.12 6.84
N ASP A 18 -2.24 -15.90 6.84
CA ASP A 18 -2.93 -14.69 7.27
C ASP A 18 -3.82 -14.17 6.13
N ARG A 19 -5.06 -14.66 6.12
CA ARG A 19 -6.09 -14.21 5.19
C ARG A 19 -6.56 -12.82 5.61
N ILE A 20 -6.36 -11.83 4.73
CA ILE A 20 -6.90 -10.49 4.93
C ILE A 20 -8.42 -10.53 4.66
N GLU A 21 -9.22 -10.04 5.61
CA GLU A 21 -10.65 -9.89 5.42
C GLU A 21 -10.95 -8.75 4.43
N VAL A 22 -11.59 -9.09 3.31
CA VAL A 22 -11.81 -8.15 2.20
C VAL A 22 -12.75 -7.02 2.60
N ASN A 23 -13.81 -7.30 3.37
CA ASN A 23 -14.80 -6.29 3.74
C ASN A 23 -14.20 -5.24 4.69
N ALA A 24 -13.51 -5.69 5.74
CA ALA A 24 -12.79 -4.80 6.65
C ALA A 24 -11.75 -3.94 5.91
N LEU A 25 -11.04 -4.52 4.94
CA LEU A 25 -10.10 -3.78 4.11
C LEU A 25 -10.78 -2.73 3.22
N CYS A 26 -11.91 -3.07 2.59
CA CYS A 26 -12.66 -2.12 1.76
C CYS A 26 -13.14 -0.93 2.59
N THR A 27 -13.76 -1.17 3.75
CA THR A 27 -14.21 -0.10 4.66
C THR A 27 -13.05 0.81 5.08
N LEU A 28 -11.87 0.25 5.38
CA LEU A 28 -10.69 1.03 5.73
C LEU A 28 -10.20 1.90 4.57
N ILE A 29 -10.14 1.35 3.35
CA ILE A 29 -9.69 2.07 2.16
C ILE A 29 -10.68 3.19 1.81
N GLU A 30 -11.99 2.91 1.83
CA GLU A 30 -13.03 3.90 1.58
C GLU A 30 -12.99 5.03 2.61
N GLY A 31 -12.80 4.68 3.89
CA GLY A 31 -12.58 5.65 4.97
C GLY A 31 -11.38 6.56 4.68
N ARG A 32 -10.24 6.00 4.26
CA ARG A 32 -9.05 6.79 3.89
C ARG A 32 -9.27 7.66 2.67
N ASP A 33 -9.89 7.12 1.62
CA ASP A 33 -10.20 7.87 0.40
C ASP A 33 -11.14 9.05 0.69
N SER A 34 -12.10 8.89 1.61
CA SER A 34 -12.99 9.99 2.04
C SER A 34 -12.24 11.14 2.72
N GLN A 35 -11.16 10.85 3.45
CA GLN A 35 -10.35 11.88 4.13
C GLN A 35 -9.41 12.61 3.16
N LEU A 36 -9.12 12.04 2.00
CA LEU A 36 -8.23 12.62 1.00
C LEU A 36 -8.84 13.87 0.36
N ASP A 37 -10.17 13.89 0.20
CA ASP A 37 -10.94 15.02 -0.35
C ASP A 37 -11.14 16.15 0.69
N ASN A 38 -11.06 15.84 2.00
CA ASN A 38 -11.24 16.82 3.07
C ASN A 38 -9.94 17.59 3.38
N PRO A 39 -9.86 18.93 3.23
CA PRO A 39 -8.66 19.71 3.48
C PRO A 39 -8.15 19.67 4.94
N PHE A 40 -9.02 19.37 5.91
CA PHE A 40 -8.63 19.14 7.31
C PHE A 40 -8.86 17.67 7.69
N SER A 41 -7.99 16.79 7.17
CA SER A 41 -8.03 15.36 7.47
C SER A 41 -7.43 15.07 8.85
N LYS A 42 -8.10 14.23 9.65
CA LYS A 42 -7.55 13.71 10.91
C LYS A 42 -6.64 12.50 10.72
N GLU A 43 -6.57 11.96 9.49
CA GLU A 43 -5.71 10.83 9.16
C GLU A 43 -4.25 11.28 9.02
N ALA A 44 -3.37 10.69 9.82
CA ALA A 44 -1.95 11.07 9.89
C ALA A 44 -1.23 10.94 8.55
N GLN A 45 -1.43 9.83 7.82
CA GLN A 45 -0.76 9.58 6.54
C GLN A 45 -1.10 10.63 5.47
N VAL A 46 -2.38 11.00 5.36
CA VAL A 46 -2.83 12.04 4.41
C VAL A 46 -2.22 13.40 4.77
N ASN A 47 -2.14 13.71 6.08
CA ASN A 47 -1.53 14.93 6.55
C ASN A 47 -0.02 14.99 6.24
N TYR A 48 0.70 13.88 6.44
CA TYR A 48 2.13 13.80 6.08
C TYR A 48 2.38 14.09 4.60
N ILE A 49 1.57 13.51 3.69
CA ILE A 49 1.69 13.78 2.25
C ILE A 49 1.45 15.26 1.95
N ARG A 50 0.46 15.89 2.61
CA ARG A 50 0.18 17.32 2.42
C ARG A 50 1.32 18.22 2.91
N ILE A 51 1.86 17.93 4.09
CA ILE A 51 3.01 18.65 4.65
C ILE A 51 4.22 18.52 3.71
N ALA A 52 4.53 17.30 3.28
CA ALA A 52 5.60 17.01 2.32
C ALA A 52 5.44 17.82 1.03
N ARG A 53 4.22 17.90 0.47
CA ARG A 53 3.93 18.71 -0.73
C ARG A 53 3.91 20.21 -0.50
N GLY A 54 3.86 20.68 0.74
CA GLY A 54 4.01 22.09 1.08
C GLY A 54 5.43 22.60 0.79
N PHE A 55 6.42 21.71 0.80
CA PHE A 55 7.79 22.03 0.44
C PHE A 55 8.02 21.87 -1.08
N PHE A 56 8.43 22.95 -1.75
CA PHE A 56 8.55 22.97 -3.21
C PHE A 56 9.52 21.92 -3.76
N GLY A 57 10.68 21.75 -3.13
CA GLY A 57 11.66 20.75 -3.56
C GLY A 57 11.15 19.31 -3.47
N ASP A 58 10.38 19.01 -2.42
CA ASP A 58 9.87 17.66 -2.18
C ASP A 58 8.65 17.35 -3.06
N LYS A 59 7.83 18.37 -3.35
CA LYS A 59 6.72 18.31 -4.30
C LYS A 59 7.15 17.93 -5.72
N VAL A 60 8.33 18.36 -6.15
CA VAL A 60 8.83 18.14 -7.52
C VAL A 60 9.60 16.81 -7.64
N MET A 61 10.41 16.45 -6.64
CA MET A 61 11.36 15.34 -6.76
C MET A 61 10.91 14.02 -6.12
N HIS A 62 10.15 14.04 -5.01
CA HIS A 62 9.90 12.83 -4.22
C HIS A 62 8.44 12.49 -4.00
N THR A 63 7.60 13.51 -3.78
CA THR A 63 6.24 13.28 -3.29
C THR A 63 5.21 13.32 -4.41
N ALA A 64 4.66 12.15 -4.76
CA ALA A 64 3.57 12.03 -5.74
C ALA A 64 2.30 12.79 -5.29
N PRO A 65 1.47 13.29 -6.24
CA PRO A 65 0.18 13.88 -5.88
C PRO A 65 -0.73 12.82 -5.25
N PRO A 66 -1.36 13.14 -4.10
CA PRO A 66 -2.29 12.22 -3.45
C PRO A 66 -3.48 11.96 -4.39
N HIS A 67 -3.88 10.71 -4.47
CA HIS A 67 -5.05 10.26 -5.22
C HIS A 67 -5.74 9.14 -4.47
N ARG A 68 -7.02 8.94 -4.80
CA ARG A 68 -7.84 7.88 -4.23
C ARG A 68 -7.31 6.51 -4.64
N LEU A 69 -7.11 5.62 -3.67
CA LEU A 69 -6.55 4.29 -3.86
C LEU A 69 -7.47 3.40 -4.72
N LEU A 70 -8.79 3.63 -4.67
CA LEU A 70 -9.77 2.88 -5.45
C LEU A 70 -10.04 3.46 -6.84
N ASN A 71 -9.27 4.46 -7.29
CA ASN A 71 -9.47 5.07 -8.60
C ASN A 71 -9.05 4.12 -9.73
N ALA A 72 -10.01 3.66 -10.54
CA ALA A 72 -9.79 2.76 -11.67
C ALA A 72 -8.83 3.33 -12.74
N SER A 73 -8.69 4.65 -12.85
CA SER A 73 -7.76 5.30 -13.79
C SER A 73 -6.29 5.23 -13.35
N LYS A 74 -6.01 4.87 -12.09
CA LYS A 74 -4.67 4.91 -11.50
C LYS A 74 -4.00 3.53 -11.38
N GLY A 75 -4.62 2.51 -11.98
CA GLY A 75 -4.10 1.14 -12.05
C GLY A 75 -4.71 0.22 -11.00
N PRO A 76 -4.42 -1.09 -11.09
CA PRO A 76 -4.97 -2.08 -10.16
C PRO A 76 -4.30 -1.99 -8.78
N LEU A 77 -5.06 -2.25 -7.72
CA LEU A 77 -4.52 -2.35 -6.36
C LEU A 77 -3.63 -3.59 -6.21
N ILE A 78 -2.37 -3.40 -5.79
CA ILE A 78 -1.39 -4.48 -5.61
C ILE A 78 -1.08 -4.60 -4.11
N ALA A 79 -1.29 -5.80 -3.55
CA ALA A 79 -0.84 -6.14 -2.21
C ALA A 79 0.47 -6.92 -2.28
N VAL A 80 1.49 -6.44 -1.56
CA VAL A 80 2.80 -7.11 -1.47
C VAL A 80 3.04 -7.50 -0.01
N PRO A 81 3.41 -8.75 0.28
CA PRO A 81 3.79 -9.16 1.63
C PRO A 81 5.07 -8.43 2.05
N LEU A 82 4.96 -7.51 3.01
CA LEU A 82 6.11 -6.87 3.61
C LEU A 82 6.67 -7.79 4.71
N LYS A 83 7.95 -8.11 4.64
CA LYS A 83 8.67 -8.79 5.73
C LYS A 83 9.57 -7.78 6.41
N VAL A 84 9.47 -7.69 7.73
CA VAL A 84 10.38 -6.85 8.51
C VAL A 84 11.78 -7.46 8.43
N LEU A 85 12.67 -6.79 7.70
CA LEU A 85 14.09 -7.12 7.70
C LEU A 85 14.72 -6.39 8.88
N THR A 86 14.96 -7.11 9.97
CA THR A 86 15.83 -6.60 11.02
C THR A 86 17.24 -6.51 10.47
N ARG A 87 17.93 -5.40 10.72
CA ARG A 87 19.30 -5.16 10.25
C ARG A 87 20.20 -6.25 10.81
N LYS A 88 20.53 -7.27 10.01
CA LYS A 88 21.66 -8.14 10.29
C LYS A 88 22.92 -7.27 10.26
N THR A 89 23.79 -7.41 11.25
CA THR A 89 25.21 -7.11 11.04
C THR A 89 25.67 -7.89 9.81
N LEU A 90 26.52 -7.28 8.99
CA LEU A 90 27.01 -7.65 7.66
C LEU A 90 27.34 -9.17 7.45
N GLY A 91 26.34 -10.05 7.48
CA GLY A 91 26.52 -11.50 7.52
C GLY A 91 25.36 -12.23 6.85
N GLY A 92 25.49 -12.43 5.53
CA GLY A 92 24.75 -13.45 4.79
C GLY A 92 23.36 -13.04 4.31
N ILE A 93 23.30 -12.62 3.05
CA ILE A 93 22.11 -12.63 2.19
C ILE A 93 21.77 -14.11 1.91
N GLY A 94 21.12 -14.76 2.88
CA GLY A 94 20.74 -16.18 2.79
C GLY A 94 19.27 -16.42 2.47
N PHE A 95 18.51 -15.38 2.09
CA PHE A 95 17.06 -15.50 1.94
C PHE A 95 16.58 -15.77 0.51
N TRP A 96 17.45 -15.68 -0.49
CA TRP A 96 17.10 -15.92 -1.89
C TRP A 96 17.71 -17.23 -2.39
N ALA A 97 17.31 -18.37 -1.82
CA ALA A 97 17.74 -19.67 -2.34
C ALA A 97 16.72 -20.81 -2.18
N SER A 98 15.53 -20.55 -1.64
CA SER A 98 14.49 -21.58 -1.56
C SER A 98 13.17 -21.06 -2.10
N ARG A 99 12.99 -21.23 -3.42
CA ARG A 99 11.67 -21.38 -4.00
C ARG A 99 11.69 -22.63 -4.88
N PRO A 100 10.84 -23.64 -4.64
CA PRO A 100 10.65 -24.72 -5.61
C PRO A 100 10.01 -24.15 -6.89
N LYS A 101 10.32 -24.80 -8.02
CA LYS A 101 9.72 -24.51 -9.34
C LYS A 101 8.22 -24.80 -9.35
#